data_AF-A0A3B9TXE1-F1
#
_entry.id   AF-A0A3B9TXE1-F1
#
_cell.length_a   1.000
_cell.length_b   1.000
_cell.length_c   1.000
_cell.angle_alpha   90.00
_cell.angle_beta   90.00
_cell.angle_gamma   90.00
#
_symmetry.space_group_name_H-M   'P 1'
#
loop_
_entity.id
_entity.type
_entity.pdbx_description
1 polymer ?
#
loop_
_entity_poly.entity_id
_entity_poly.type
_entity_poly.pdbx_seq_one_letter_code
_entity_poly.pdbx_strand_id
1 'polypeptide(L)'
;MPNEQTMTKMSAHPLAAPDTTVDVRTVFGLDIDMTVPAFSQGSEYVPAIDEAYQFDHDTTLAILAGFGHNRRVMIQGYHGTGKSTHIEQVAARLNWPCIRVNLDSHISRIDLIGKDAIVLR
;
A
#
# COMPACT_ATOMS: atom_id res chain seq x y z
N MET A 1 11.00 34.87 21.08
CA MET A 1 10.76 33.42 21.23
C MET A 1 9.49 33.06 20.48
N PRO A 2 9.54 32.22 19.43
CA PRO A 2 8.34 31.49 19.00
C PRO A 2 8.53 29.96 18.99
N ASN A 3 7.45 29.32 19.42
CA ASN A 3 7.06 27.92 19.56
C ASN A 3 7.87 26.77 18.95
N GLU A 4 8.18 25.85 19.87
CA GLU A 4 8.04 24.39 19.83
C GLU A 4 7.06 23.85 18.76
N GLN A 5 7.59 23.20 17.71
CA GLN A 5 6.86 22.21 16.92
C GLN A 5 7.32 20.84 17.40
N THR A 6 6.61 20.28 18.38
CA THR A 6 6.69 18.85 18.67
C THR A 6 6.26 18.14 17.40
N MET A 7 7.20 17.50 16.70
CA MET A 7 6.96 16.74 15.48
C MET A 7 6.05 15.57 15.84
N THR A 8 4.73 15.78 15.77
CA THR A 8 3.73 14.73 15.99
C THR A 8 4.03 13.67 14.94
N LYS A 9 4.35 12.44 15.36
CA LYS A 9 4.51 11.30 14.43
C LYS A 9 3.21 11.19 13.64
N MET A 10 3.22 11.66 12.40
CA MET A 10 2.09 11.57 11.51
C MET A 10 1.95 10.10 11.11
N SER A 11 0.89 9.45 11.61
CA SER A 11 0.55 8.08 11.22
C SER A 11 0.05 8.08 9.78
N ALA A 12 0.56 7.18 8.94
CA ALA A 12 0.11 7.05 7.54
C ALA A 12 -1.37 6.64 7.39
N HIS A 13 -2.03 6.26 8.48
CA HIS A 13 -3.42 5.86 8.50
C HIS A 13 -4.04 6.20 9.87
N PRO A 14 -5.31 6.61 9.95
CA PRO A 14 -5.97 6.91 11.23
C PRO A 14 -6.14 5.68 12.13
N LEU A 15 -6.24 4.49 11.52
CA LEU A 15 -6.34 3.21 12.22
C LEU A 15 -4.97 2.51 12.25
N ALA A 16 -4.64 1.88 13.38
CA ALA A 16 -3.36 1.19 13.58
C ALA A 16 -3.30 -0.22 12.94
N ALA A 17 -4.45 -0.83 12.68
CA ALA A 17 -4.58 -2.14 12.05
C ALA A 17 -5.92 -2.24 11.29
N PRO A 18 -6.04 -3.15 10.31
CA PRO A 18 -7.30 -3.43 9.63
C PRO A 18 -8.41 -3.79 10.62
N ASP A 19 -9.58 -3.18 10.45
CA ASP A 19 -10.74 -3.33 11.34
C ASP A 19 -11.91 -4.05 10.67
N THR A 20 -11.79 -4.35 9.38
CA THR A 20 -12.81 -5.07 8.62
C THR A 20 -12.18 -6.11 7.68
N THR A 21 -13.03 -6.88 7.02
CA THR A 21 -12.66 -7.84 5.98
C THR A 21 -13.56 -7.65 4.77
N VAL A 22 -13.01 -7.85 3.58
CA VAL A 22 -13.79 -7.85 2.34
C VAL A 22 -13.82 -9.23 1.70
N ASP A 23 -14.93 -9.54 1.04
CA ASP A 23 -15.09 -10.72 0.20
C ASP A 23 -14.42 -10.51 -1.16
N VAL A 24 -13.50 -11.42 -1.51
CA VAL A 24 -12.68 -11.28 -2.73
C VAL A 24 -13.54 -11.36 -3.99
N ARG A 25 -14.57 -12.23 -3.98
CA ARG A 25 -15.49 -12.39 -5.11
C ARG A 25 -16.25 -11.12 -5.42
N THR A 26 -16.76 -10.46 -4.39
CA THR A 26 -17.55 -9.23 -4.54
C THR A 26 -16.70 -8.04 -4.94
N VAL A 27 -15.51 -7.89 -4.34
CA VAL A 27 -14.68 -6.67 -4.52
C VAL A 27 -13.77 -6.74 -5.75
N PHE A 28 -13.24 -7.91 -6.07
CA PHE A 28 -12.31 -8.09 -7.19
C PHE A 28 -12.90 -8.85 -8.38
N GLY A 29 -14.13 -9.38 -8.25
CA GLY A 29 -14.77 -10.14 -9.32
C GLY A 29 -14.13 -11.51 -9.57
N LEU A 30 -13.35 -12.03 -8.61
CA LEU A 30 -12.66 -13.32 -8.74
C LEU A 30 -13.46 -14.40 -8.01
N ASP A 31 -13.85 -15.47 -8.70
CA ASP A 31 -14.64 -16.55 -8.09
C ASP A 31 -13.80 -17.42 -7.14
N ILE A 32 -13.51 -16.86 -5.97
CA ILE A 32 -12.67 -17.43 -4.91
C ILE A 32 -13.41 -17.24 -3.59
N ASP A 33 -13.51 -18.32 -2.82
CA ASP A 33 -14.02 -18.27 -1.45
C ASP A 33 -12.90 -17.83 -0.49
N MET A 34 -12.65 -16.53 -0.43
CA MET A 34 -11.60 -15.91 0.37
C MET A 34 -12.06 -14.55 0.89
N THR A 35 -11.72 -14.26 2.14
CA THR A 35 -11.83 -12.91 2.71
C THR A 35 -10.45 -12.36 3.02
N VAL A 36 -10.29 -11.03 2.90
CA VAL A 36 -9.01 -10.34 3.10
C VAL A 36 -9.20 -9.16 4.05
N PRO A 37 -8.27 -8.92 5.00
CA PRO A 37 -8.30 -7.76 5.87
C PRO A 37 -8.24 -6.43 5.10
N ALA A 38 -9.07 -5.49 5.51
CA ALA A 38 -9.19 -4.16 4.92
C ALA A 38 -9.44 -3.11 6.01
N PHE A 39 -9.31 -1.84 5.65
CA PHE A 39 -9.68 -0.73 6.51
C PHE A 39 -11.08 -0.20 6.14
N SER A 40 -11.90 0.10 7.14
CA SER A 40 -13.23 0.70 6.94
C SER A 40 -13.16 2.16 6.49
N GLN A 41 -12.04 2.82 6.78
CA GLN A 41 -11.76 4.22 6.44
C GLN A 41 -10.45 4.27 5.66
N GLY A 42 -10.34 5.19 4.70
CA GLY A 42 -9.08 5.46 3.99
C GLY A 42 -8.24 6.54 4.66
N SER A 43 -7.07 6.80 4.08
CA SER A 43 -6.19 7.93 4.42
C SER A 43 -5.73 8.66 3.15
N GLU A 44 -5.00 9.77 3.30
CA GLU A 44 -4.41 10.51 2.18
C GLU A 44 -3.43 9.67 1.32
N TYR A 45 -2.91 8.58 1.87
CA TYR A 45 -1.97 7.68 1.19
C TYR A 45 -2.67 6.49 0.51
N VAL A 46 -4.00 6.38 0.60
CA VAL A 46 -4.77 5.38 -0.13
C VAL A 46 -4.88 5.84 -1.59
N PRO A 47 -4.49 4.99 -2.57
CA PRO A 47 -4.62 5.36 -3.99
C PRO A 47 -6.08 5.57 -4.41
N ALA A 48 -6.28 6.35 -5.47
CA ALA A 48 -7.60 6.51 -6.06
C ALA A 48 -8.08 5.21 -6.73
N ILE A 49 -9.38 4.94 -6.58
CA ILE A 49 -10.07 3.83 -7.22
C ILE A 49 -10.29 4.17 -8.70
N ASP A 50 -9.78 3.32 -9.59
CA ASP A 50 -10.18 3.27 -11.00
C ASP A 50 -11.23 2.18 -11.19
N GLU A 51 -12.50 2.56 -11.36
CA GLU A 51 -13.62 1.62 -11.52
C GLU A 51 -13.54 0.78 -12.80
N ALA A 52 -12.80 1.22 -13.82
CA ALA A 52 -12.64 0.49 -15.08
C ALA A 52 -11.51 -0.54 -15.02
N TYR A 53 -10.75 -0.61 -13.91
CA TYR A 53 -9.61 -1.51 -13.79
C TYR A 53 -10.05 -2.99 -13.81
N GLN A 54 -9.38 -3.79 -14.65
CA GLN A 54 -9.60 -5.23 -14.74
C GLN A 54 -8.48 -5.97 -14.02
N PHE A 55 -8.86 -6.78 -13.02
CA PHE A 55 -7.93 -7.56 -12.22
C PHE A 55 -7.56 -8.86 -12.93
N ASP A 56 -6.27 -9.03 -13.22
CA ASP A 56 -5.70 -10.34 -13.53
C ASP A 56 -5.82 -11.28 -12.32
N HIS A 57 -6.33 -12.50 -12.54
CA HIS A 57 -6.69 -13.44 -11.49
C HIS A 57 -5.49 -13.83 -10.61
N ASP A 58 -4.44 -14.37 -11.21
CA ASP A 58 -3.32 -14.96 -10.49
C ASP A 58 -2.47 -13.90 -9.76
N THR A 59 -2.24 -12.77 -10.43
CA THR A 59 -1.52 -11.64 -9.84
C THR A 59 -2.27 -11.08 -8.64
N THR A 60 -3.60 -10.93 -8.76
CA THR A 60 -4.43 -10.42 -7.66
C THR A 60 -4.41 -11.37 -6.48
N LEU A 61 -4.58 -12.67 -6.70
CA LEU A 61 -4.57 -13.66 -5.62
C LEU A 61 -3.23 -13.67 -4.87
N ALA A 62 -2.09 -13.56 -5.59
CA ALA A 62 -0.77 -13.45 -4.98
C ALA A 62 -0.64 -12.20 -4.09
N ILE A 63 -1.12 -11.04 -4.56
CA ILE A 63 -1.11 -9.80 -3.77
C ILE A 63 -2.01 -9.92 -2.54
N LEU A 64 -3.23 -10.43 -2.70
CA LEU A 64 -4.20 -10.59 -1.62
C LEU A 64 -3.69 -11.56 -0.53
N ALA A 65 -3.02 -12.64 -0.91
CA ALA A 65 -2.33 -13.51 0.03
C ALA A 65 -1.20 -12.77 0.80
N GLY A 66 -0.54 -11.81 0.15
CA GLY A 66 0.41 -10.89 0.77
C GLY A 66 -0.22 -10.07 1.89
N PHE A 67 -1.34 -9.39 1.60
CA PHE A 67 -2.09 -8.61 2.59
C PHE A 67 -2.67 -9.48 3.71
N GLY A 68 -3.30 -10.61 3.36
CA GLY A 68 -3.99 -11.48 4.32
C GLY A 68 -3.05 -12.25 5.25
N HIS A 69 -1.83 -12.57 4.81
CA HIS A 69 -0.90 -13.41 5.57
C HIS A 69 0.43 -12.73 5.91
N ASN A 70 0.52 -11.41 5.71
CA ASN A 70 1.75 -10.63 5.91
C ASN A 70 2.95 -11.27 5.20
N ARG A 71 2.76 -11.64 3.92
CA ARG A 71 3.79 -12.25 3.08
C ARG A 71 4.35 -11.23 2.11
N ARG A 72 5.67 -11.28 1.91
CA ARG A 72 6.34 -10.45 0.90
C ARG A 72 6.02 -11.03 -0.47
N VAL A 73 5.47 -10.20 -1.36
CA VAL A 73 5.09 -10.58 -2.72
C VAL A 73 6.03 -9.90 -3.70
N MET A 74 6.53 -10.66 -4.67
CA MET A 74 7.30 -10.13 -5.80
C MET A 74 6.49 -10.33 -7.07
N ILE A 75 6.21 -9.23 -7.79
CA ILE A 75 5.52 -9.26 -9.08
C ILE A 75 6.54 -9.02 -10.18
N GLN A 76 6.55 -9.89 -11.19
CA GLN A 76 7.46 -9.81 -12.32
C GLN A 76 6.67 -9.74 -13.63
N GLY A 77 7.27 -9.11 -14.64
CA GLY A 77 6.66 -8.95 -15.96
C GLY A 77 7.28 -7.81 -16.74
N TYR A 78 7.01 -7.76 -18.04
CA TYR A 78 7.55 -6.74 -18.95
C TYR A 78 7.19 -5.31 -18.51
N HIS A 79 7.97 -4.33 -18.97
CA HIS A 79 7.68 -2.93 -18.71
C HIS A 79 6.33 -2.54 -19.33
N GLY A 80 5.61 -1.62 -18.70
CA GLY A 80 4.30 -1.16 -19.20
C GLY A 80 3.12 -2.11 -18.98
N THR A 81 3.30 -3.29 -18.37
CA THR A 81 2.19 -4.25 -18.13
C THR A 81 1.35 -3.94 -16.89
N GLY A 82 1.38 -2.71 -16.37
CA GLY A 82 0.51 -2.29 -15.26
C GLY A 82 0.85 -2.82 -13.86
N LYS A 83 2.01 -3.46 -13.63
CA LYS A 83 2.38 -4.06 -12.32
C LYS A 83 2.17 -3.13 -11.11
N SER A 84 2.66 -1.89 -11.20
CA SER A 84 2.52 -0.93 -10.10
C SER A 84 1.08 -0.50 -9.90
N THR A 85 0.36 -0.26 -11.01
CA THR A 85 -1.07 0.06 -10.98
C THR A 85 -1.88 -1.08 -10.39
N HIS A 86 -1.51 -2.34 -10.63
CA HIS A 86 -2.17 -3.50 -10.05
C HIS A 86 -2.10 -3.49 -8.53
N ILE A 87 -0.91 -3.26 -7.96
CA ILE A 87 -0.73 -3.13 -6.50
C ILE A 87 -1.56 -1.96 -5.96
N GLU A 88 -1.53 -0.80 -6.63
CA GLU A 88 -2.29 0.38 -6.21
C GLU A 88 -3.80 0.15 -6.24
N GLN A 89 -4.32 -0.49 -7.28
CA GLN A 89 -5.74 -0.77 -7.37
C GLN A 89 -6.17 -1.81 -6.33
N VAL A 90 -5.34 -2.83 -6.04
CA VAL A 90 -5.62 -3.73 -4.90
C VAL A 90 -5.63 -2.97 -3.57
N ALA A 91 -4.62 -2.13 -3.31
CA ALA A 91 -4.57 -1.32 -2.09
C ALA A 91 -5.77 -0.37 -1.97
N ALA A 92 -6.19 0.26 -3.07
CA ALA A 92 -7.35 1.15 -3.12
C ALA A 92 -8.65 0.44 -2.74
N ARG A 93 -8.89 -0.78 -3.24
CA ARG A 93 -10.08 -1.58 -2.89
C ARG A 93 -10.14 -1.98 -1.42
N LEU A 94 -8.97 -2.14 -0.81
CA LEU A 94 -8.84 -2.57 0.58
C LEU A 94 -8.67 -1.37 1.55
N ASN A 95 -8.66 -0.13 1.05
CA ASN A 95 -8.30 1.09 1.79
C ASN A 95 -6.92 1.03 2.47
N TRP A 96 -5.96 0.32 1.89
CA TRP A 96 -4.61 0.30 2.44
C TRP A 96 -3.78 1.49 1.95
N PRO A 97 -3.05 2.17 2.84
CA PRO A 97 -2.10 3.20 2.43
C PRO A 97 -0.98 2.55 1.60
N CYS A 98 -0.63 3.16 0.47
CA CYS A 98 0.36 2.62 -0.47
C CYS A 98 1.46 3.65 -0.73
N ILE A 99 2.70 3.31 -0.35
CA ILE A 99 3.87 4.15 -0.56
C ILE A 99 4.74 3.51 -1.65
N ARG A 100 4.97 4.25 -2.73
CA ARG A 100 5.85 3.84 -3.82
C ARG A 100 7.25 4.40 -3.61
N VAL A 101 8.25 3.53 -3.64
CA VAL A 101 9.66 3.91 -3.62
C VAL A 101 10.33 3.37 -4.89
N ASN A 102 10.87 4.26 -5.71
CA ASN A 102 11.61 3.89 -6.91
C ASN A 102 13.04 3.56 -6.53
N LEU A 103 13.50 2.35 -6.84
CA LEU A 103 14.88 1.94 -6.57
C LEU A 103 15.73 2.17 -7.83
N ASP A 104 16.59 3.18 -7.79
CA ASP A 104 17.58 3.47 -8.81
C ASP A 104 18.99 3.57 -8.20
N SER A 105 20.00 3.85 -9.03
CA SER A 105 21.40 3.92 -8.61
C SER A 105 21.72 5.08 -7.64
N HIS A 106 20.84 6.07 -7.49
CA HIS A 106 21.02 7.20 -6.61
C HIS A 106 20.39 7.00 -5.22
N ILE A 107 19.46 6.06 -5.05
CA ILE A 107 18.90 5.74 -3.73
C ILE A 107 19.95 5.07 -2.85
N SER A 108 20.15 5.63 -1.66
CA SER A 108 21.00 5.05 -0.62
C SER A 108 20.19 4.41 0.50
N ARG A 109 20.84 3.60 1.33
CA ARG A 109 20.23 3.04 2.56
C ARG A 109 19.72 4.14 3.50
N ILE A 110 20.40 5.28 3.54
CA ILE A 110 20.05 6.40 4.42
C ILE A 110 18.71 7.01 4.00
N ASP A 111 18.39 7.00 2.70
CA ASP A 111 17.10 7.50 2.20
C ASP A 111 15.93 6.59 2.59
N LEU A 112 16.18 5.29 2.81
CA LEU A 112 15.16 4.32 3.21
C LEU A 112 14.94 4.24 4.73
N ILE A 113 16.00 4.42 5.53
CA ILE A 113 15.96 4.28 6.99
C ILE A 113 15.76 5.64 7.69
N GLY A 114 16.21 6.73 7.06
CA GLY A 114 16.30 8.06 7.65
C GLY A 114 17.71 8.41 8.11
N LYS A 115 18.00 9.72 8.20
CA LYS A 115 19.24 10.26 8.79
C LYS A 115 18.92 11.07 10.03
N ASP A 116 19.69 10.85 11.10
CA ASP A 116 19.75 11.79 12.21
C ASP A 116 20.60 12.99 11.78
N ALA A 117 19.97 14.14 11.56
CA ALA A 117 20.68 15.38 11.29
C ALA A 117 21.06 16.03 12.63
N ILE A 118 22.35 16.08 12.95
CA ILE A 118 22.85 16.94 14.01
C ILE A 118 22.74 18.38 13.50
N VAL A 119 21.74 19.11 13.99
CA VAL A 119 21.57 20.53 13.71
C VAL A 119 22.47 21.31 14.67
N LEU A 120 23.62 21.80 14.18
CA LEU A 120 24.43 22.78 14.92
C LEU A 120 23.69 24.13 14.90
N ARG A 121 23.36 24.65 16.07
CA ARG A 121 22.85 26.02 16.28
C ARG A 121 23.98 26.94 16.73
#